data_AF-X1KPH0-F1
#
_entry.id   AF-X1KPH0-F1
#
_cell.length_a   1.000
_cell.length_b   1.000
_cell.length_c   1.000
_cell.angle_alpha   90.00
_cell.angle_beta   90.00
_cell.angle_gamma   90.00
#
_symmetry.space_group_name_H-M   'P 1'
#
loop_
_entity.id
_entity.type
_entity.pdbx_description
1 polymer ?
#
loop_
_entity_poly.entity_id
_entity_poly.type
_entity_poly.pdbx_seq_one_letter_code
_entity_poly.pdbx_strand_id
1 'polypeptide(L)' 'ATFDTRVKLFISGDASKKIAKELKKAGAEIVVEPQAFLVKGKEGPLFDGEIEKATKWVTSIKTLFKD' A
#
# COMPACT_ATOMS: atom_id res chain seq x y z
N ALA A 1 9.16 -0.47 0.20
CA ALA A 1 7.73 -0.17 0.44
C ALA A 1 6.85 -1.11 -0.39
N THR A 2 5.60 -1.38 0.01
CA THR A 2 4.66 -2.22 -0.78
C THR A 2 3.24 -1.68 -0.67
N PHE A 3 2.39 -1.98 -1.65
CA PHE A 3 0.97 -1.62 -1.59
C PHE A 3 0.06 -2.66 -2.24
N ASP A 4 -1.23 -2.63 -1.90
CA ASP A 4 -2.29 -3.43 -2.51
C ASP A 4 -3.62 -2.66 -2.60
N THR A 5 -4.53 -3.11 -3.46
CA THR A 5 -5.93 -2.65 -3.48
C THR A 5 -6.85 -3.67 -2.81
N ARG A 6 -7.87 -3.20 -2.10
CA ARG A 6 -8.82 -4.07 -1.37
C ARG A 6 -10.25 -3.67 -1.63
N VAL A 7 -11.09 -4.66 -1.95
CA VAL A 7 -12.54 -4.53 -1.85
C VAL A 7 -12.91 -4.68 -0.37
N LYS A 8 -13.83 -3.85 0.14
CA LYS A 8 -14.33 -3.93 1.52
C LYS A 8 -15.18 -5.18 1.74
N LEU A 9 -14.53 -6.33 1.90
CA LEU A 9 -15.14 -7.59 2.32
C LEU A 9 -14.74 -7.90 3.76
N PHE A 10 -15.57 -8.68 4.48
CA PHE A 10 -15.28 -9.13 5.84
C PHE A 10 -13.95 -9.89 5.96
N ILE A 11 -13.50 -10.52 4.87
CA ILE A 11 -12.18 -11.16 4.76
C ILE A 11 -11.48 -10.61 3.52
N SER A 12 -10.83 -9.46 3.65
CA SER A 12 -9.87 -8.99 2.64
C SER A 12 -8.48 -9.53 2.98
N GLY A 13 -7.80 -10.16 2.01
CA GLY A 13 -6.41 -10.53 2.15
C GLY A 13 -5.49 -9.32 2.39
N ASP A 14 -4.32 -9.56 2.97
CA ASP A 14 -3.30 -8.54 3.23
C ASP A 14 -2.07 -8.80 2.33
N ALA A 15 -2.21 -8.52 1.03
CA ALA A 15 -1.18 -8.84 0.05
C ALA A 15 0.07 -8.00 0.27
N SER A 16 -0.09 -6.71 0.58
CA SER A 16 1.04 -5.80 0.83
C SER A 16 1.88 -6.26 2.02
N LYS A 17 1.28 -6.65 3.16
CA LYS A 17 2.07 -7.21 4.28
C LYS A 17 2.77 -8.52 3.94
N LYS A 18 2.12 -9.41 3.17
CA LYS A 18 2.76 -10.66 2.72
C LYS A 18 3.98 -10.37 1.84
N ILE A 19 3.84 -9.47 0.86
CA ILE A 19 4.95 -9.06 -0.01
C ILE A 19 6.06 -8.42 0.81
N ALA A 20 5.73 -7.53 1.77
CA ALA A 20 6.73 -6.91 2.63
C ALA A 20 7.50 -7.92 3.47
N LYS A 21 6.83 -8.98 3.97
CA LYS A 21 7.49 -10.09 4.68
C LYS A 21 8.48 -10.82 3.78
N GLU A 22 8.10 -11.14 2.54
CA GLU A 22 9.00 -11.84 1.61
C GLU A 22 10.16 -10.95 1.15
N LEU A 23 9.93 -9.65 0.94
CA LEU A 23 10.99 -8.68 0.67
C LEU A 23 11.99 -8.59 1.82
N LYS A 24 11.54 -8.53 3.08
CA LYS A 24 12.42 -8.55 4.25
C LYS A 24 13.28 -9.81 4.29
N LYS A 25 12.69 -10.98 4.02
CA LYS A 25 13.43 -12.25 3.93
C LYS A 25 14.47 -12.25 2.82
N ALA A 26 14.21 -11.55 1.72
CA ALA A 26 15.13 -11.38 0.61
C ALA A 26 16.23 -10.32 0.86
N GLY A 27 16.27 -9.73 2.06
CA GLY A 27 17.29 -8.74 2.45
C GLY A 27 16.92 -7.28 2.13
N ALA A 28 15.70 -7.00 1.68
CA ALA A 28 15.25 -5.64 1.45
C ALA A 28 14.86 -4.93 2.76
N GLU A 29 15.21 -3.65 2.86
CA GLU A 29 14.68 -2.78 3.91
C GLU A 29 13.31 -2.23 3.52
N ILE A 30 12.36 -2.30 4.45
CA ILE A 30 11.03 -1.71 4.28
C ILE A 30 11.02 -0.32 4.87
N VAL A 31 11.30 0.67 4.02
CA VAL A 31 11.45 2.09 4.40
C VAL A 31 10.16 2.79 4.85
N VAL A 32 9.00 2.25 4.48
CA VAL A 32 7.68 2.68 4.97
C VAL A 32 6.75 1.48 5.09
N GLU A 33 5.78 1.55 6.00
CA GLU A 33 4.80 0.50 6.22
C GLU A 33 4.00 0.15 4.95
N PRO A 34 3.62 -1.13 4.76
CA PRO A 34 2.75 -1.56 3.68
C PRO A 34 1.41 -0.81 3.68
N GLN A 35 0.95 -0.37 2.51
CA GLN A 35 -0.25 0.46 2.39
C GLN A 35 -1.35 -0.22 1.57
N ALA A 36 -2.58 -0.18 2.07
CA ALA A 36 -3.76 -0.62 1.33
C ALA A 36 -4.57 0.57 0.81
N PHE A 37 -5.12 0.45 -0.39
CA PHE A 37 -6.08 1.39 -0.97
C PHE A 37 -7.42 0.72 -1.28
N LEU A 38 -8.53 1.38 -0.95
CA LEU A 38 -9.84 0.77 -1.03
C LEU A 38 -10.50 1.01 -2.39
N VAL A 39 -11.06 -0.05 -2.98
CA VAL A 39 -11.81 -0.01 -4.24
C VAL A 39 -13.27 -0.44 -4.02
N LYS A 40 -14.20 0.19 -4.75
CA LYS A 40 -15.65 -0.10 -4.70
C LYS A 40 -15.98 -1.46 -5.35
N GLY A 41 -15.12 -1.96 -6.24
CA GLY A 41 -15.24 -3.26 -6.89
C GLY A 41 -13.91 -3.73 -7.48
N LYS A 42 -13.90 -4.89 -8.15
CA LYS A 42 -12.70 -5.49 -8.75
C LYS A 42 -12.04 -4.56 -9.77
N GLU A 43 -12.84 -3.97 -10.64
CA GLU A 43 -12.39 -2.99 -11.66
C GLU A 43 -12.32 -1.55 -11.09
N GLY A 44 -12.49 -1.39 -9.78
CA GLY A 44 -12.64 -0.09 -9.14
C GLY A 44 -14.08 0.44 -9.17
N PRO A 45 -14.27 1.78 -9.13
CA PRO A 45 -13.22 2.79 -8.91
C PRO A 45 -12.68 2.75 -7.47
N LEU A 46 -11.70 3.60 -7.17
CA LEU A 46 -11.28 3.85 -5.78
C LEU A 46 -12.44 4.43 -4.95
N PHE A 47 -12.38 4.23 -3.64
CA PHE A 47 -13.18 5.03 -2.72
C PHE A 47 -12.67 6.47 -2.67
N ASP A 48 -13.59 7.38 -2.36
CA ASP A 48 -13.31 8.80 -2.19
C ASP A 48 -12.25 8.97 -1.09
N GLY A 49 -11.26 9.84 -1.30
CA GLY A 49 -10.15 10.06 -0.37
C GLY A 49 -8.93 9.13 -0.55
N GLU A 50 -9.05 8.05 -1.34
CA GLU A 50 -7.94 7.10 -1.50
C GLU A 50 -6.80 7.64 -2.39
N ILE A 51 -7.09 8.56 -3.31
CA ILE A 51 -6.05 9.24 -4.11
C ILE A 51 -5.22 10.18 -3.23
N GLU A 52 -5.84 10.93 -2.35
CA GLU A 52 -5.19 11.83 -1.40
C GLU A 52 -4.34 11.03 -0.42
N LYS A 53 -4.86 9.88 0.03
CA LYS A 53 -4.12 8.94 0.88
C LYS A 53 -2.91 8.35 0.15
N ALA A 54 -3.05 7.95 -1.11
CA ALA A 54 -1.93 7.48 -1.93
C ALA A 54 -0.87 8.58 -2.12
N THR A 55 -1.32 9.81 -2.36
CA THR A 55 -0.44 10.98 -2.50
C THR A 55 0.36 11.23 -1.22
N LYS A 56 -0.29 11.18 -0.05
CA LYS A 56 0.39 11.31 1.26
C LYS A 56 1.42 10.21 1.48
N TRP A 57 1.05 8.96 1.16
CA TRP A 57 1.95 7.82 1.29
C TRP A 57 3.19 7.97 0.39
N VAL A 58 3.03 8.25 -0.90
CA VAL A 58 4.15 8.50 -1.81
C VAL A 58 4.99 9.70 -1.36
N THR A 59 4.37 10.75 -0.84
CA THR A 59 5.11 11.92 -0.30
C THR A 59 5.99 11.52 0.87
N SER A 60 5.52 10.65 1.78
CA SER A 60 6.35 10.13 2.89
C SER A 60 7.57 9.38 2.37
N ILE A 61 7.41 8.57 1.31
CA ILE A 61 8.52 7.86 0.65
C ILE A 61 9.49 8.88 0.06
N LYS A 62 9.00 9.85 -0.72
CA LYS A 62 9.85 10.85 -1.37
C LYS A 62 10.68 11.63 -0.35
N THR A 63 10.13 11.96 0.82
CA THR A 63 10.85 12.68 1.87
C THR A 63 12.02 11.88 2.45
N LEU A 64 11.96 10.54 2.46
CA LEU A 64 13.06 9.69 2.93
C LEU A 64 14.26 9.64 1.97
N PHE A 65 14.05 9.99 0.70
CA PHE A 65 15.05 9.89 -0.36
C PHE A 65 15.37 11.24 -1.01
N LYS A 66 15.06 12.35 -0.34
CA LYS A 66 15.57 13.65 -0.76
C LYS A 66 17.03 13.76 -0.31
N ASP A 67 17.90 14.09 -1.26
CA ASP A 67 19.30 14.49 -1.04
C ASP A 67 19.39 15.66 -0.04
#